data_AF-A0ABD1MJX5-F1
#
_entry.id   AF-A0ABD1MJX5-F1
#
_cell.length_a   1.000
_cell.length_b   1.000
_cell.length_c   1.000
_cell.angle_alpha   90.00
_cell.angle_beta   90.00
_cell.angle_gamma   90.00
#
_symmetry.space_group_name_H-M   'P 1'
#
loop_
_entity.id
_entity.type
_entity.pdbx_description
1 polymer ?
#
loop_
_entity_poly.entity_id
_entity_poly.type
_entity_poly.pdbx_seq_one_letter_code
_entity_poly.pdbx_strand_id
1 'polypeptide(L)'
;MVEWLRPVLGPMGKATAARSANLVGLSEGLVFAKRAGLDVREFVEGIRSGAAGSMALELFAERMLERDFRLGVFAEYQVRDLGMGVDVVEAGDHDVVVVLPGASLWK
;
A
#
# COMPACT_ATOMS: atom_id res chain seq x y z
N MET A 1 2.64 9.15 22.87
CA MET A 1 3.34 8.48 21.74
C MET A 1 4.75 8.15 22.20
N VAL A 2 5.12 6.86 22.22
CA VAL A 2 6.21 6.34 23.07
C VAL A 2 7.58 6.54 22.43
N GLU A 3 8.44 7.32 23.08
CA GLU A 3 9.72 7.84 22.57
C GLU A 3 10.81 6.77 22.32
N TRP A 4 10.67 5.59 22.94
CA TRP A 4 11.67 4.50 22.89
C TRP A 4 11.57 3.60 21.65
N LEU A 5 10.55 3.75 20.80
CA LEU A 5 10.41 2.99 19.55
C LEU A 5 11.10 3.62 18.34
N ARG A 6 11.60 4.85 18.48
CA ARG A 6 12.27 5.61 17.41
C ARG A 6 13.44 4.85 16.73
N PRO A 7 14.27 4.04 17.43
CA PRO A 7 15.35 3.27 16.80
C PRO A 7 14.87 2.05 15.99
N VAL A 8 13.71 1.47 16.32
CA VAL A 8 13.13 0.32 15.59
C VAL A 8 12.43 0.76 14.30
N LEU A 9 12.00 2.03 14.25
CA LEU A 9 11.25 2.64 13.16
C LEU A 9 12.13 3.32 12.09
N GLY A 10 13.43 2.99 12.03
CA GLY A 10 14.37 3.49 11.01
C GLY A 10 14.10 2.92 9.60
N PRO A 11 15.06 2.27 8.91
CA PRO A 11 14.87 1.74 7.55
C PRO A 11 13.64 0.84 7.37
N MET A 12 13.19 0.18 8.45
CA MET A 12 12.08 -0.75 8.45
C MET A 12 10.72 -0.07 8.25
N GLY A 13 10.51 1.14 8.80
CA GLY A 13 9.28 1.91 8.57
C GLY A 13 9.14 2.39 7.12
N LYS A 14 10.28 2.68 6.46
CA LYS A 14 10.31 3.05 5.04
C LYS A 14 9.93 1.87 4.13
N ALA A 15 10.40 0.67 4.47
CA ALA A 15 10.06 -0.55 3.73
C ALA A 15 8.57 -0.91 3.85
N THR A 16 7.95 -0.70 5.01
CA THR A 16 6.53 -0.97 5.21
C THR A 16 5.61 0.08 4.56
N ALA A 17 6.06 1.32 4.45
CA ALA A 17 5.38 2.35 3.65
C ALA A 17 5.30 1.98 2.16
N ALA A 18 6.41 1.51 1.58
CA ALA A 18 6.45 1.05 0.18
C ALA A 18 5.51 -0.14 -0.07
N ARG A 19 5.43 -1.09 0.87
CA ARG A 19 4.46 -2.19 0.81
C ARG A 19 3.02 -1.68 0.83
N SER A 20 2.71 -0.76 1.74
CA SER A 20 1.36 -0.20 1.86
C SER A 20 0.93 0.53 0.59
N ALA A 21 1.82 1.31 -0.02
CA ALA A 21 1.57 1.97 -1.31
C ALA A 21 1.28 0.96 -2.44
N ASN A 22 2.06 -0.12 -2.54
CA ASN A 22 1.81 -1.19 -3.52
C ASN A 22 0.44 -1.86 -3.33
N LEU A 23 0.04 -2.09 -2.08
CA LEU A 23 -1.27 -2.70 -1.78
C LEU A 23 -2.44 -1.78 -2.13
N VAL A 24 -2.29 -0.47 -1.91
CA VAL A 24 -3.31 0.51 -2.34
C VAL A 24 -3.41 0.54 -3.86
N GLY A 25 -2.29 0.68 -4.57
CA GLY A 25 -2.28 0.68 -6.04
C GLY A 25 -2.86 -0.61 -6.65
N LEU A 26 -2.54 -1.77 -6.05
CA LEU A 26 -3.16 -3.04 -6.43
C LEU A 26 -4.68 -3.02 -6.21
N SER A 27 -5.13 -2.58 -5.04
CA SER A 27 -6.56 -2.51 -4.70
C SER A 27 -7.33 -1.62 -5.67
N GLU A 28 -6.78 -0.44 -5.98
CA GLU A 28 -7.36 0.51 -6.94
C GLU A 28 -7.41 -0.08 -8.35
N GLY A 29 -6.34 -0.74 -8.80
CA GLY A 29 -6.28 -1.41 -10.09
C GLY A 29 -7.37 -2.50 -10.24
N LEU A 30 -7.58 -3.32 -9.22
CA LEU A 30 -8.64 -4.35 -9.23
C LEU A 30 -10.04 -3.74 -9.23
N VAL A 31 -10.26 -2.66 -8.47
CA VAL A 31 -11.54 -1.93 -8.47
C VAL A 31 -11.78 -1.29 -9.84
N PHE A 32 -10.75 -0.70 -10.45
CA PHE A 32 -10.81 -0.13 -11.79
C PHE A 32 -11.20 -1.20 -12.81
N ALA A 33 -10.51 -2.34 -12.85
CA ALA A 33 -10.81 -3.44 -13.77
C ALA A 33 -12.27 -3.90 -13.64
N LYS A 34 -12.74 -4.07 -12.40
CA LYS A 34 -14.13 -4.42 -12.13
C LYS A 34 -15.12 -3.35 -12.62
N ARG A 35 -14.82 -2.07 -12.41
CA ARG A 35 -15.68 -0.95 -12.86
C ARG A 35 -15.68 -0.77 -14.37
N ALA A 36 -14.58 -1.11 -15.04
CA ALA A 36 -14.47 -1.14 -16.49
C ALA A 36 -15.18 -2.34 -17.14
N GLY A 37 -15.74 -3.26 -16.34
CA GLY A 37 -16.43 -4.45 -16.83
C GLY A 37 -15.50 -5.56 -17.32
N LEU A 38 -14.23 -5.53 -16.92
CA LEU A 38 -13.26 -6.57 -17.24
C LEU A 38 -13.46 -7.80 -16.34
N ASP A 39 -13.10 -8.97 -16.85
CA ASP A 39 -12.86 -10.12 -15.99
C ASP A 39 -11.62 -9.85 -15.13
N VAL A 40 -11.82 -9.73 -13.83
CA VAL A 40 -10.74 -9.32 -12.91
C VAL A 40 -9.66 -10.40 -12.80
N ARG A 41 -10.02 -11.68 -12.98
CA ARG A 41 -9.04 -12.78 -12.94
C ARG A 41 -8.18 -12.76 -14.20
N GLU A 42 -8.79 -12.62 -15.38
CA GLU A 42 -8.04 -12.48 -16.63
C GLU A 42 -7.16 -11.23 -16.63
N PHE A 43 -7.68 -10.12 -16.09
CA PHE A 43 -6.90 -8.89 -15.90
C PHE A 43 -5.66 -9.13 -15.03
N VAL A 44 -5.82 -9.77 -13.87
CA VAL A 44 -4.70 -10.12 -12.97
C VAL A 44 -3.66 -10.97 -13.69
N GLU A 45 -4.07 -12.02 -14.38
CA GLU A 45 -3.16 -12.91 -15.11
C GLU A 45 -2.41 -12.17 -16.23
N GLY A 46 -3.10 -11.27 -16.95
CA GLY A 46 -2.51 -10.48 -18.02
C GLY A 46 -1.47 -9.48 -17.54
N ILE A 47 -1.63 -8.90 -16.34
CA ILE A 47 -0.67 -7.93 -15.80
C ILE A 47 0.44 -8.57 -14.96
N ARG A 48 0.29 -9.85 -14.57
CA ARG A 48 1.18 -10.56 -13.63
C ARG A 48 2.63 -10.57 -14.06
N SER A 49 2.89 -10.87 -15.34
CA SER A 49 4.24 -10.93 -15.92
C SER A 49 4.70 -9.61 -16.55
N GLY A 50 3.86 -8.57 -16.50
CA GLY A 50 4.11 -7.28 -17.13
C GLY A 50 4.70 -6.24 -16.18
N ALA A 51 4.67 -4.97 -16.61
CA ALA A 51 5.19 -3.84 -15.83
C ALA A 51 4.49 -3.61 -14.48
N ALA A 52 3.27 -4.15 -14.30
CA ALA A 52 2.54 -4.08 -13.04
C ALA A 52 2.77 -5.31 -12.13
N GLY A 53 3.60 -6.27 -12.57
CA GLY A 53 4.00 -7.42 -11.77
C GLY A 53 4.70 -6.97 -10.48
N SER A 54 4.26 -7.51 -9.33
CA SER A 54 4.86 -7.21 -8.03
C SER A 54 4.68 -8.36 -7.06
N MET A 55 5.55 -8.45 -6.05
CA MET A 55 5.38 -9.45 -4.99
C MET A 55 4.04 -9.31 -4.25
N ALA A 56 3.49 -8.08 -4.17
CA ALA A 56 2.16 -7.87 -3.59
C ALA A 56 1.06 -8.49 -4.45
N LEU A 57 1.12 -8.33 -5.77
CA LEU A 57 0.21 -9.00 -6.69
C LEU A 57 0.28 -10.52 -6.53
N GLU A 58 1.48 -11.10 -6.54
CA GLU A 58 1.67 -12.56 -6.39
C GLU A 58 1.09 -13.13 -5.09
N LEU A 59 1.28 -12.42 -3.98
CA LEU A 59 0.84 -12.89 -2.65
C LEU A 59 -0.64 -12.64 -2.37
N PHE A 60 -1.21 -11.55 -2.90
CA PHE A 60 -2.52 -11.07 -2.45
C PHE A 60 -3.60 -11.12 -3.53
N ALA A 61 -3.28 -11.15 -4.82
CA ALA A 61 -4.29 -11.05 -5.88
C ALA A 61 -5.35 -12.15 -5.78
N GLU A 62 -4.96 -13.41 -5.64
CA GLU A 62 -5.91 -14.53 -5.57
C GLU A 62 -6.87 -14.38 -4.39
N ARG A 63 -6.34 -13.99 -3.22
CA ARG A 63 -7.14 -13.75 -2.03
C ARG A 63 -8.09 -12.56 -2.19
N MET A 64 -7.64 -11.50 -2.86
CA MET A 64 -8.49 -10.33 -3.14
C MET A 64 -9.62 -10.69 -4.10
N LEU A 65 -9.38 -11.58 -5.08
CA LEU A 65 -10.41 -12.13 -5.96
C LEU A 65 -11.44 -12.96 -5.19
N GLU A 66 -10.99 -13.79 -4.25
CA GLU A 66 -11.84 -14.57 -3.35
C GLU A 66 -12.50 -13.74 -2.24
N ARG A 67 -12.14 -12.45 -2.13
CA ARG A 67 -12.54 -11.53 -1.05
C ARG A 67 -12.12 -12.02 0.34
N ASP A 68 -11.02 -12.77 0.42
CA ASP A 68 -10.41 -13.23 1.67
C ASP A 68 -9.34 -12.25 2.18
N PHE A 69 -9.78 -11.26 2.94
CA PHE A 69 -8.92 -10.25 3.56
C PHE A 69 -8.40 -10.65 4.96
N ARG A 70 -8.49 -11.93 5.34
CA ARG A 70 -8.05 -12.42 6.67
C ARG A 70 -6.53 -12.56 6.72
N LEU A 71 -5.79 -11.46 6.87
CA LEU A 71 -4.34 -11.45 7.11
C LEU A 71 -3.97 -10.57 8.29
N GLY A 72 -2.97 -11.00 9.06
CA GLY A 72 -2.64 -10.50 10.41
C GLY A 72 -2.09 -9.07 10.54
N VAL A 73 -2.27 -8.21 9.53
CA VAL A 73 -1.91 -6.79 9.58
C VAL A 73 -3.16 -5.97 9.23
N PHE A 74 -3.68 -5.23 10.21
CA PHE A 74 -4.87 -4.41 10.06
C PHE A 74 -4.64 -3.24 9.10
N ALA A 75 -5.71 -2.78 8.43
CA ALA A 75 -5.68 -1.61 7.56
C ALA A 75 -5.15 -0.36 8.28
N GLU A 76 -5.42 -0.25 9.59
CA GLU A 76 -4.90 0.79 10.49
C GLU A 76 -3.37 0.88 10.46
N TYR A 77 -2.66 -0.26 10.35
CA TYR A 77 -1.21 -0.27 10.25
C TYR A 77 -0.72 0.20 8.88
N GLN A 78 -1.47 -0.06 7.81
CA GLN A 78 -1.14 0.48 6.48
C GLN A 78 -1.28 2.00 6.48
N VAL A 79 -2.34 2.53 7.09
CA VAL A 79 -2.54 3.99 7.25
C VAL A 79 -1.40 4.61 8.06
N ARG A 80 -1.02 3.98 9.18
CA ARG A 80 0.14 4.42 9.97
C ARG A 80 1.43 4.43 9.15
N ASP A 81 1.69 3.36 8.40
CA ASP A 81 2.93 3.23 7.63
C ASP A 81 3.00 4.27 6.49
N LEU A 82 1.87 4.61 5.86
CA LEU A 82 1.76 5.69 4.88
C LEU A 82 1.93 7.08 5.53
N GLY A 83 1.34 7.29 6.72
CA GLY A 83 1.52 8.51 7.51
C GLY A 83 2.99 8.76 7.88
N MET A 84 3.71 7.74 8.34
CA MET A 84 5.15 7.83 8.59
C MET A 84 5.95 8.17 7.32
N GLY A 85 5.52 7.69 6.15
CA GLY A 85 6.12 8.05 4.87
C GLY A 85 6.01 9.55 4.56
N VAL A 86 4.86 10.15 4.87
CA VAL A 86 4.64 11.61 4.77
C VAL A 86 5.49 12.36 5.80
N ASP A 87 5.49 11.93 7.06
CA ASP A 87 6.26 12.56 8.13
C ASP A 87 7.76 12.62 7.81
N VAL A 88 8.31 11.58 7.16
CA VAL A 88 9.73 11.56 6.73
C VAL A 88 10.04 12.64 5.69
N VAL A 89 9.10 12.97 4.82
CA VAL A 89 9.31 14.01 3.79
C VAL A 89 8.98 15.39 4.34
N GLU A 90 7.94 15.54 5.16
CA GLU A 90 7.60 16.80 5.85
C GLU A 90 8.69 17.25 6.85
N ALA A 91 9.42 16.30 7.46
CA ALA A 91 10.60 16.59 8.28
C ALA A 91 11.83 17.02 7.45
N GLY A 92 11.76 16.89 6.13
CA GLY A 92 12.71 17.43 5.17
C GLY A 92 12.39 18.86 4.75
N ASP A 93 12.70 19.22 3.52
CA ASP A 93 12.46 20.56 2.98
C ASP A 93 10.96 20.86 2.89
N HIS A 94 10.52 21.98 3.47
CA HIS A 94 9.10 22.30 3.66
C HIS A 94 8.35 22.66 2.36
N ASP A 95 9.06 22.75 1.24
CA ASP A 95 8.48 23.02 -0.09
C ASP A 95 8.01 21.75 -0.82
N VAL A 96 8.20 20.55 -0.26
CA VAL A 96 7.79 19.29 -0.90
C VAL A 96 6.45 18.80 -0.34
N VAL A 97 5.38 18.99 -1.11
CA VAL A 97 4.08 18.38 -0.82
C VAL A 97 4.10 16.91 -1.23
N VAL A 98 4.03 16.00 -0.25
CA VAL A 98 3.89 14.56 -0.51
C VAL A 98 2.48 14.09 -0.21
N VAL A 99 1.82 13.58 -1.25
CA VAL A 99 0.51 12.96 -1.13
C VAL A 99 0.67 11.46 -1.35
N LEU A 100 0.57 10.70 -0.27
CA LEU A 100 0.42 9.25 -0.33
C LEU A 100 -1.08 8.90 -0.17
N PRO A 101 -1.66 8.08 -1.06
CA PRO A 101 -3.04 7.60 -0.89
C PRO A 101 -3.23 7.00 0.50
N GLY A 102 -4.30 7.37 1.20
CA GLY A 102 -4.59 6.91 2.56
C GLY A 102 -3.82 7.60 3.68
N ALA A 103 -2.78 8.40 3.39
CA ALA A 103 -2.06 9.15 4.42
C ALA A 103 -2.89 10.32 5.00
N SER A 104 -3.89 10.82 4.26
CA SER A 104 -4.84 11.81 4.79
C SER A 104 -5.73 11.28 5.90
N LEU A 105 -5.82 9.95 6.08
CA LEU A 105 -6.58 9.31 7.17
C LEU A 105 -5.80 9.26 8.48
N TRP A 106 -4.53 9.66 8.47
CA TRP A 106 -3.62 9.65 9.63
C TRP A 106 -3.77 10.89 10.53
N LYS A 107 -4.25 12.02 9.98
CA LYS A 107 -4.34 13.32 10.67
C LYS A 107 -5.75 13.60 11.18
#